data_AF-A0A2N3I4N4-F1
#
_entry.id   AF-A0A2N3I4N4-F1
#
_cell.length_a   1.000
_cell.length_b   1.000
_cell.length_c   1.000
_cell.angle_alpha   90.00
_cell.angle_beta   90.00
_cell.angle_gamma   90.00
#
_symmetry.space_group_name_H-M   'P 1'
#
loop_
_entity.id
_entity.type
_entity.pdbx_description
1 polymer ?
#
loop_
_entity_poly.entity_id
_entity_poly.type
_entity_poly.pdbx_seq_one_letter_code
_entity_poly.pdbx_strand_id
1 'polypeptide(L)'
;MQANEIIGWMGSILFAICALPQVIHTFKTKKTDDLSELFLWLWFWGEVFTLCYIFIDDIARNNYHIPLYFNYLFNLLLLFYLIFAKYTYNSKPTTLSNIRKRIGL
;
A
#
# COMPACT_ATOMS: atom_id res chain seq x y z
N MET A 1 16.19 -10.53 23.56
CA MET A 1 15.58 -9.58 22.59
C MET A 1 15.58 -8.22 23.27
N GLN A 2 16.24 -7.24 22.67
CA GLN A 2 16.32 -5.89 23.21
C GLN A 2 14.96 -5.18 23.03
N ALA A 3 14.65 -4.16 23.84
CA ALA A 3 13.35 -3.47 23.76
C ALA A 3 13.09 -2.84 22.38
N ASN A 4 14.14 -2.38 21.70
CA ASN A 4 14.08 -1.85 20.32
C ASN A 4 13.62 -2.91 19.30
N GLU A 5 14.09 -4.15 19.42
CA GLU A 5 13.73 -5.26 18.54
C GLU A 5 12.24 -5.59 18.70
N ILE A 6 11.73 -5.65 19.93
CA ILE A 6 10.31 -5.93 20.20
C ILE A 6 9.41 -4.87 19.55
N ILE A 7 9.74 -3.58 19.73
CA ILE A 7 8.99 -2.47 19.15
C ILE A 7 9.03 -2.55 17.61
N GLY A 8 10.19 -2.87 17.03
CA GLY A 8 10.35 -3.05 15.58
C GLY A 8 9.49 -4.18 15.03
N TRP A 9 9.50 -5.35 15.69
CA TRP A 9 8.66 -6.49 15.31
C TRP A 9 7.18 -6.20 15.43
N MET A 10 6.74 -5.55 16.51
CA MET A 10 5.35 -5.14 16.69
C MET A 10 4.90 -4.15 15.61
N GLY A 11 5.73 -3.14 15.33
CA GLY A 11 5.45 -2.17 14.27
C GLY A 11 5.33 -2.83 12.91
N SER A 12 6.26 -3.74 12.57
CA SER A 12 6.20 -4.48 11.31
C SER A 12 4.91 -5.30 11.20
N ILE A 13 4.54 -6.07 12.23
CA ILE A 13 3.31 -6.89 12.20
C ILE A 13 2.06 -6.02 12.02
N LEU A 14 1.97 -4.90 12.74
CA LEU A 14 0.85 -3.97 12.62
C LEU A 14 0.75 -3.38 11.21
N PHE A 15 1.88 -2.98 10.61
CA PHE A 15 1.91 -2.55 9.22
C PHE A 15 1.55 -3.66 8.24
N ALA A 16 1.89 -4.93 8.52
CA ALA A 16 1.55 -6.07 7.66
C ALA A 16 0.04 -6.21 7.46
N ILE A 17 -0.72 -5.98 8.54
CA ILE A 17 -2.15 -6.27 8.59
C ILE A 17 -3.03 -5.03 8.47
N CYS A 18 -2.48 -3.82 8.51
CA CYS A 18 -3.27 -2.59 8.55
C CYS A 18 -4.09 -2.36 7.27
N ALA A 19 -3.60 -2.81 6.12
CA ALA A 19 -4.31 -2.73 4.84
C ALA A 19 -5.51 -3.70 4.78
N LEU A 20 -5.44 -4.82 5.49
CA LEU A 20 -6.43 -5.89 5.45
C LEU A 20 -7.86 -5.46 5.85
N PRO A 21 -8.10 -4.77 6.99
CA PRO A 21 -9.44 -4.33 7.34
C PRO A 21 -10.04 -3.38 6.30
N GLN A 22 -9.21 -2.53 5.68
CA GLN A 22 -9.66 -1.63 4.61
C GLN A 22 -10.07 -2.40 3.35
N VAL A 23 -9.26 -3.38 2.94
CA VAL A 23 -9.57 -4.27 1.81
C VAL A 23 -10.88 -5.02 2.04
N ILE A 24 -11.05 -5.62 3.23
CA ILE A 24 -12.26 -6.35 3.59
C ILE A 24 -13.47 -5.43 3.58
N HIS A 25 -13.35 -4.22 4.13
CA HIS A 25 -14.43 -3.23 4.13
C HIS A 25 -14.82 -2.86 2.70
N THR A 26 -13.86 -2.47 1.85
CA THR A 26 -14.11 -2.11 0.45
C THR A 26 -14.66 -3.29 -0.37
N PHE A 27 -14.21 -4.52 -0.13
CA PHE A 27 -14.76 -5.71 -0.78
C PHE A 27 -16.23 -5.95 -0.41
N LYS A 28 -16.60 -5.73 0.86
CA LYS A 28 -17.98 -5.91 1.35
C LYS A 28 -18.91 -4.79 0.90
N THR A 29 -18.47 -3.52 0.99
CA THR A 29 -19.33 -2.37 0.68
C THR A 29 -19.39 -2.06 -0.80
N LYS A 30 -18.37 -2.45 -1.58
CA LYS A 30 -18.18 -2.05 -2.98
C LYS A 30 -18.31 -0.53 -3.16
N LYS A 31 -17.88 0.23 -2.15
CA LYS A 31 -17.85 1.69 -2.16
C LYS A 31 -16.46 2.14 -1.79
N THR A 32 -16.00 3.16 -2.49
CA THR A 32 -14.67 3.76 -2.30
C THR A 32 -14.74 5.26 -2.16
N ASP A 33 -15.92 5.80 -1.83
CA ASP A 33 -16.14 7.25 -1.72
C ASP A 33 -15.28 7.88 -0.63
N ASP A 34 -15.07 7.15 0.48
CA ASP A 34 -14.26 7.59 1.63
C ASP A 34 -12.76 7.41 1.39
N LEU A 35 -12.37 6.69 0.33
CA LEU A 35 -10.98 6.38 0.05
C LEU A 35 -10.36 7.45 -0.87
N SER A 36 -9.37 8.18 -0.35
CA SER A 36 -8.67 9.22 -1.12
C SER A 36 -7.75 8.60 -2.18
N GLU A 37 -7.94 8.97 -3.45
CA GLU A 37 -7.09 8.54 -4.57
C GLU A 37 -5.62 8.95 -4.35
N LEU A 38 -5.39 10.20 -3.92
CA LEU A 38 -4.04 10.70 -3.67
C LEU A 38 -3.34 9.92 -2.55
N PHE A 39 -4.07 9.57 -1.50
CA PHE A 39 -3.54 8.75 -0.41
C PHE A 39 -3.07 7.39 -0.91
N LEU A 40 -3.86 6.70 -1.73
CA LEU A 40 -3.49 5.39 -2.28
C LEU A 40 -2.23 5.46 -3.14
N TRP A 41 -2.11 6.48 -4.00
CA TRP A 41 -0.94 6.64 -4.85
C TRP A 41 0.32 7.02 -4.07
N LEU A 42 0.20 7.91 -3.07
CA LEU A 42 1.32 8.24 -2.19
C LEU A 42 1.78 7.01 -1.40
N TRP A 43 0.83 6.23 -0.89
CA TRP A 43 1.13 4.98 -0.20
C TRP A 43 1.82 3.98 -1.14
N PHE A 44 1.34 3.84 -2.38
CA PHE A 44 1.90 2.90 -3.36
C PHE A 44 3.35 3.23 -3.69
N TRP A 45 3.63 4.50 -4.01
CA TRP A 45 5.00 4.92 -4.28
C TRP A 45 5.90 4.83 -3.04
N GLY A 46 5.35 5.11 -1.85
CA GLY A 46 6.05 4.90 -0.58
C GLY A 46 6.50 3.46 -0.40
N GLU A 47 5.59 2.49 -0.53
CA GLU A 47 5.89 1.06 -0.42
C GLU A 47 6.93 0.61 -1.45
N VAL A 48 6.80 1.06 -2.71
CA VAL A 48 7.76 0.74 -3.79
C VAL A 48 9.15 1.29 -3.45
N PHE A 49 9.26 2.56 -3.05
CA PHE A 49 10.56 3.16 -2.73
C PHE A 49 11.20 2.52 -1.49
N THR A 50 10.40 2.19 -0.47
CA THR A 50 10.90 1.49 0.72
C THR A 50 11.37 0.08 0.40
N LEU A 51 10.64 -0.67 -0.43
CA LEU A 51 11.05 -2.01 -0.87
C LEU A 51 12.36 -1.93 -1.67
N CYS A 52 12.49 -0.97 -2.60
CA CYS A 52 13.73 -0.73 -3.33
C CYS A 52 14.91 -0.39 -2.40
N TYR A 53 14.68 0.46 -1.39
CA TYR A 53 15.69 0.81 -0.40
C TYR A 53 16.17 -0.41 0.38
N ILE A 54 15.24 -1.22 0.92
CA ILE A 54 15.57 -2.45 1.66
C ILE A 54 16.34 -3.43 0.76
N PHE A 55 15.92 -3.57 -0.50
CA PHE A 55 16.58 -4.45 -1.46
C PHE A 55 18.04 -4.05 -1.72
N ILE A 56 18.30 -2.76 -1.93
CA ILE A 56 19.67 -2.25 -2.15
C ILE A 56 20.51 -2.44 -0.89
N ASP A 57 19.95 -2.17 0.28
CA ASP A 57 20.64 -2.27 1.57
C ASP A 57 21.01 -3.71 1.94
N ASP A 58 20.09 -4.66 1.74
CA ASP A 58 20.31 -6.08 2.01
C ASP A 58 21.37 -6.68 1.07
N ILE A 59 21.40 -6.27 -0.21
CA ILE A 59 22.47 -6.66 -1.13
C ILE A 59 23.82 -6.14 -0.65
N ALA A 60 23.88 -4.88 -0.21
CA ALA A 60 25.12 -4.26 0.26
C ALA A 60 25.63 -4.92 1.57
N ARG A 61 24.73 -5.36 2.44
CA ARG A 61 25.05 -5.93 3.77
C ARG A 61 25.06 -7.45 3.84
N ASN A 62 24.65 -8.13 2.76
CA ASN A 62 24.55 -9.60 2.68
C ASN A 62 23.68 -10.22 3.80
N ASN A 63 22.68 -9.47 4.27
CA ASN A 63 21.77 -9.88 5.33
C ASN A 63 20.33 -9.75 4.83
N TYR A 64 19.62 -10.87 4.67
CA TYR A 64 18.30 -10.89 4.05
C TYR A 64 17.19 -10.84 5.09
N HIS A 65 16.45 -9.73 5.13
CA HIS A 65 15.32 -9.55 6.04
C HIS A 65 14.02 -10.12 5.42
N ILE A 66 13.97 -11.44 5.21
CA ILE A 66 12.83 -12.15 4.56
C ILE A 66 11.44 -11.75 5.10
N PRO A 67 11.21 -11.64 6.43
CA PRO A 67 9.89 -11.26 6.96
C PRO A 67 9.44 -9.86 6.52
N LEU A 68 10.40 -8.96 6.31
CA LEU A 68 10.16 -7.60 5.90
C LEU A 68 9.75 -7.55 4.41
N TYR A 69 10.41 -8.30 3.53
CA TYR A 69 9.98 -8.41 2.13
C TYR A 69 8.57 -8.96 1.99
N PHE A 70 8.25 -10.00 2.76
CA PHE A 70 6.91 -10.58 2.73
C PHE A 70 5.85 -9.54 3.13
N ASN A 71 6.14 -8.73 4.15
CA ASN A 71 5.26 -7.66 4.62
C ASN A 71 4.97 -6.62 3.52
N TYR A 72 6.04 -6.04 2.96
CA TYR A 72 5.91 -5.02 1.93
C TYR A 72 5.24 -5.58 0.67
N LEU A 73 5.60 -6.80 0.25
CA LEU A 73 4.98 -7.45 -0.91
C LEU A 73 3.49 -7.73 -0.69
N PHE A 74 3.11 -8.23 0.49
CA PHE A 74 1.72 -8.47 0.86
C PHE A 74 0.91 -7.16 0.88
N ASN A 75 1.45 -6.10 1.50
CA ASN A 75 0.81 -4.78 1.48
C ASN A 75 0.65 -4.23 0.06
N LEU A 76 1.64 -4.42 -0.81
CA LEU A 76 1.59 -3.96 -2.20
C LEU A 76 0.46 -4.64 -2.99
N LEU A 77 0.22 -5.94 -2.75
CA LEU A 77 -0.90 -6.67 -3.35
C LEU A 77 -2.26 -6.16 -2.85
N LEU A 78 -2.40 -5.93 -1.54
CA LEU A 78 -3.61 -5.38 -0.95
C LEU A 78 -3.88 -3.96 -1.46
N LEU A 79 -2.84 -3.15 -1.57
CA LEU A 79 -2.93 -1.79 -2.07
C LEU A 79 -3.28 -1.75 -3.55
N PHE A 80 -2.73 -2.66 -4.36
CA PHE A 80 -3.12 -2.81 -5.76
C PHE A 80 -4.62 -3.12 -5.88
N TYR A 81 -5.16 -4.00 -5.03
CA TYR A 81 -6.60 -4.24 -4.98
C TYR A 81 -7.38 -2.98 -4.60
N LEU A 82 -6.94 -2.19 -3.62
CA LEU A 82 -7.61 -0.96 -3.22
C LEU A 82 -7.62 0.10 -4.33
N ILE A 83 -6.51 0.25 -5.05
CA ILE A 83 -6.41 1.13 -6.21
C ILE A 83 -7.35 0.65 -7.31
N PHE A 84 -7.34 -0.64 -7.64
CA PHE A 84 -8.26 -1.23 -8.61
C PHE A 84 -9.72 -0.98 -8.21
N ALA A 85 -10.09 -1.31 -6.97
CA ALA A 85 -11.43 -1.08 -6.43
C ALA A 85 -11.82 0.40 -6.48
N LYS A 86 -10.87 1.33 -6.25
CA LYS A 86 -11.11 2.77 -6.34
C LYS A 86 -11.45 3.20 -7.76
N TYR A 87 -10.87 2.59 -8.80
CA TYR A 87 -11.22 2.89 -10.19
C TYR A 87 -12.48 2.15 -10.67
N THR A 88 -12.80 0.98 -10.12
CA THR A 88 -13.99 0.19 -10.49
C THR A 88 -15.26 0.67 -9.80
N TYR A 89 -15.20 0.95 -8.50
CA TYR A 89 -16.36 1.27 -7.67
C TYR A 89 -16.54 2.77 -7.42
N ASN A 90 -15.73 3.63 -8.03
CA ASN A 90 -15.91 5.07 -7.89
C ASN A 90 -17.24 5.50 -8.50
N SER A 91 -18.13 6.02 -7.67
CA SER A 91 -19.35 6.67 -8.17
C SER A 91 -19.10 8.12 -8.59
N LYS A 92 -17.98 8.72 -8.17
CA LYS A 92 -17.59 10.11 -8.48
C LYS A 92 -16.41 10.12 -9.46
N PRO A 93 -16.31 11.10 -10.36
CA PRO A 93 -15.17 11.20 -11.26
C PRO A 93 -13.88 11.40 -10.45
N THR A 94 -12.94 10.46 -10.60
CA THR A 94 -11.61 10.49 -10.00
C THR A 94 -10.83 11.71 -10.51
N THR A 95 -9.77 12.15 -9.80
CA THR A 95 -8.94 13.28 -10.25
C THR A 95 -8.37 13.00 -11.63
N LEU A 96 -7.95 11.76 -11.89
CA LEU A 96 -7.50 11.31 -13.21
C LEU A 96 -8.60 11.41 -14.27
N SER A 97 -9.86 11.08 -13.93
CA SER A 97 -11.00 11.22 -14.85
C SER A 97 -11.29 12.69 -15.19
N ASN A 98 -11.15 13.59 -14.23
CA ASN A 98 -11.32 15.03 -14.46
C ASN A 98 -10.18 15.59 -15.30
N ILE A 99 -8.94 15.18 -15.02
CA ILE A 99 -7.76 15.55 -15.83
C ILE A 99 -7.94 15.04 -17.26
N ARG A 100 -8.30 13.76 -17.44
CA ARG A 100 -8.57 13.15 -18.76
C ARG A 100 -9.61 13.94 -19.56
N LYS A 101 -10.73 14.31 -18.92
CA LYS A 101 -11.77 15.15 -19.52
C LYS A 101 -11.24 16.56 -19.88
N ARG A 102 -10.33 17.11 -19.08
CA ARG A 102 -9.72 18.44 -19.29
C ARG A 102 -8.67 18.46 -20.40
N ILE A 103 -7.99 17.34 -20.63
CA ILE A 103 -6.99 17.17 -21.70
C ILE A 103 -7.59 16.58 -22.99
N GLY A 104 -8.90 16.30 -23.03
CA GLY A 104 -9.60 15.85 -24.22
C GLY A 104 -9.31 14.40 -24.66
N LEU A 105 -8.83 13.55 -23.74
CA LEU A 105 -8.51 12.13 -23.97
C LEU A 105 -9.64 11.18 -23.54
#